data_AF-A0A0C3HB95-F1
#
_entry.id   AF-A0A0C3HB95-F1
#
_cell.length_a   1.000
_cell.length_b   1.000
_cell.length_c   1.000
_cell.angle_alpha   90.00
_cell.angle_beta   90.00
_cell.angle_gamma   90.00
#
_symmetry.space_group_name_H-M   'P 1'
#
loop_
_entity.id
_entity.type
_entity.pdbx_description
1 polymer ?
#
loop_
_entity_poly.entity_id
_entity_poly.type
_entity_poly.pdbx_seq_one_letter_code
_entity_poly.pdbx_strand_id
1 'polypeptide(L)'
;MLLRLTPELGGDGTEYGIIAMNDTGSDILSLFTTDIPNLGNNAGYLGWHGPVAIIDANGSITLFQRILVQVQLVRDDNTPWSDWIDETAIVRQPSPNVIRLSGAEIREVLYFGTAPGNHLLAVSSTKGGLTSLL
;
A
#
# COMPACT_ATOMS: atom_id res chain seq x y z
N MET A 1 2.62 0.21 7.89
CA MET A 1 2.76 1.43 7.06
C MET A 1 1.70 2.42 7.50
N LEU A 2 1.95 3.72 7.32
CA LEU A 2 0.96 4.77 7.50
C LEU A 2 0.41 5.20 6.14
N LEU A 3 -0.86 5.57 6.12
CA LEU A 3 -1.58 6.13 4.98
C LEU A 3 -2.11 7.51 5.34
N ARG A 4 -2.20 8.39 4.35
CA ARG A 4 -3.01 9.60 4.44
C ARG A 4 -3.57 9.99 3.08
N LEU A 5 -4.64 10.78 3.07
CA LEU A 5 -5.07 11.47 1.86
C LEU A 5 -4.11 12.62 1.55
N THR A 6 -3.80 12.83 0.27
CA THR A 6 -2.88 13.87 -0.20
C THR A 6 -3.44 15.28 0.12
N PRO A 7 -2.77 16.10 0.93
CA PRO A 7 -3.28 17.41 1.32
C PRO A 7 -3.63 18.33 0.13
N GLU A 8 -2.83 18.26 -0.93
CA GLU A 8 -3.00 19.03 -2.17
C GLU A 8 -4.30 18.69 -2.92
N LEU A 9 -4.90 17.54 -2.63
CA LEU A 9 -6.16 17.07 -3.22
C LEU A 9 -7.33 17.15 -2.23
N GLY A 10 -7.18 17.87 -1.12
CA GLY A 10 -8.22 18.06 -0.12
C GLY A 10 -8.18 17.07 1.05
N GLY A 11 -7.12 16.27 1.18
CA GLY A 11 -6.86 15.51 2.41
C GLY A 11 -6.58 16.45 3.59
N ASP A 12 -6.96 16.04 4.81
CA ASP A 12 -6.66 16.82 6.03
C ASP A 12 -5.35 16.39 6.70
N GLY A 13 -4.62 15.43 6.11
CA GLY A 13 -3.37 14.91 6.61
C GLY A 13 -3.50 13.87 7.73
N THR A 14 -4.72 13.42 8.05
CA THR A 14 -4.94 12.34 9.04
C THR A 14 -4.19 11.08 8.64
N GLU A 15 -3.36 10.58 9.54
CA GLU A 15 -2.56 9.38 9.35
C GLU A 15 -3.28 8.14 9.89
N TYR A 16 -3.34 7.08 9.10
CA TYR A 16 -3.96 5.82 9.47
C TYR A 16 -3.03 4.63 9.20
N GLY A 17 -2.84 3.78 10.21
CA GLY A 17 -1.97 2.61 10.11
C GLY A 17 -2.65 1.42 9.43
N ILE A 18 -1.98 0.82 8.44
CA ILE A 18 -2.36 -0.48 7.88
C ILE A 18 -1.18 -1.43 7.83
N ILE A 19 -1.50 -2.72 7.72
CA ILE A 19 -0.55 -3.80 7.47
C ILE A 19 -0.89 -4.40 6.10
N ALA A 20 -0.07 -4.11 5.10
CA ALA A 20 -0.07 -4.83 3.82
C ALA A 20 1.33 -5.41 3.60
N MET A 21 1.45 -6.71 3.83
CA MET A 21 2.71 -7.46 3.71
C MET A 21 2.68 -8.47 2.57
N ASN A 22 1.59 -8.52 1.79
CA ASN A 22 1.48 -9.49 0.71
C ASN A 22 2.16 -8.96 -0.56
N ASP A 23 3.43 -9.32 -0.73
CA ASP A 23 4.18 -9.15 -1.97
C ASP A 23 4.01 -10.38 -2.87
N THR A 24 2.80 -10.61 -3.39
CA THR A 24 2.57 -11.59 -4.47
C THR A 24 2.92 -11.05 -5.85
N GLY A 25 3.72 -9.98 -5.95
CA GLY A 25 4.03 -9.33 -7.22
C GLY A 25 2.88 -8.50 -7.81
N SER A 26 1.91 -8.12 -7.00
CA SER A 26 0.80 -7.26 -7.44
C SER A 26 1.27 -5.82 -7.66
N ASP A 27 0.79 -5.20 -8.72
CA ASP A 27 1.13 -3.85 -9.15
C ASP A 27 0.28 -2.76 -8.47
N ILE A 28 -0.69 -3.14 -7.63
CA ILE A 28 -1.64 -2.20 -7.04
C ILE A 28 -1.84 -2.42 -5.53
N LEU A 29 -1.79 -1.33 -4.77
CA LEU A 29 -2.11 -1.31 -3.34
C LEU A 29 -3.60 -1.57 -3.16
N SER A 30 -3.99 -2.31 -2.12
CA SER A 30 -5.40 -2.51 -1.80
C SER A 30 -5.77 -1.97 -0.43
N LEU A 31 -6.78 -1.11 -0.40
CA LEU A 31 -7.46 -0.63 0.79
C LEU A 31 -8.82 -1.32 0.94
N PHE A 32 -9.25 -1.44 2.18
CA PHE A 32 -10.60 -1.84 2.51
C PHE A 32 -11.51 -0.62 2.64
N THR A 33 -12.78 -0.80 2.31
CA THR A 33 -13.82 0.21 2.50
C THR A 33 -13.91 0.69 3.95
N THR A 34 -13.51 -0.14 4.91
CA THR A 34 -13.44 0.20 6.34
C THR A 34 -12.30 1.16 6.70
N ASP A 35 -11.30 1.34 5.84
CA ASP A 35 -10.19 2.26 6.11
C ASP A 35 -10.54 3.70 5.75
N ILE A 36 -11.33 3.86 4.70
CA ILE A 36 -11.65 5.15 4.09
C ILE A 36 -12.18 6.16 5.11
N PRO A 37 -13.07 5.80 6.06
CA PRO A 37 -13.52 6.73 7.09
C PRO A 37 -12.41 7.21 8.04
N ASN A 38 -11.31 6.46 8.20
CA ASN A 38 -10.21 6.79 9.09
C ASN A 38 -9.14 7.70 8.45
N LEU A 39 -9.19 7.91 7.13
CA LEU A 39 -8.19 8.70 6.41
C LEU A 39 -8.47 10.22 6.43
N GLY A 40 -9.51 10.65 7.16
CA GLY A 40 -9.89 12.06 7.25
C GLY A 40 -10.48 12.60 5.94
N ASN A 41 -11.21 13.72 6.03
CA ASN A 41 -11.88 14.47 4.94
C ASN A 41 -12.21 13.74 3.59
N ASN A 42 -12.74 12.52 3.61
CA ASN A 42 -12.95 11.76 2.38
C ASN A 42 -13.99 12.39 1.43
N ALA A 43 -14.99 13.10 1.95
CA ALA A 43 -16.08 13.66 1.15
C ALA A 43 -15.64 14.78 0.21
N GLY A 44 -14.60 15.54 0.57
CA GLY A 44 -14.03 16.62 -0.23
C GLY A 44 -12.82 16.21 -1.07
N TYR A 45 -12.42 14.94 -1.00
CA TYR A 45 -11.16 14.49 -1.58
C TYR A 45 -11.24 14.34 -3.10
N LEU A 46 -10.31 14.97 -3.81
CA LEU A 46 -10.24 14.99 -5.28
C LEU A 46 -9.40 13.86 -5.88
N GLY A 47 -8.70 13.06 -5.04
CA GLY A 47 -7.85 11.95 -5.49
C GLY A 47 -8.59 10.67 -5.88
N TRP A 48 -9.92 10.70 -6.06
CA TRP A 48 -10.68 9.56 -6.57
C TRP A 48 -10.58 9.49 -8.10
N HIS A 49 -10.08 8.37 -8.64
CA HIS A 49 -9.80 8.19 -10.08
C HIS A 49 -10.80 7.29 -10.81
N GLY A 50 -12.00 7.10 -10.23
CA GLY A 50 -13.06 6.26 -10.76
C GLY A 50 -12.71 4.76 -10.75
N PRO A 51 -13.57 3.92 -11.35
CA PRO A 51 -13.38 2.47 -11.35
C PRO A 51 -12.24 2.02 -12.27
N VAL A 52 -11.56 0.95 -11.89
CA VAL A 52 -10.58 0.21 -12.69
C VAL A 52 -10.96 -1.26 -12.75
N ALA A 53 -10.74 -1.88 -13.90
CA ALA A 53 -10.87 -3.32 -14.08
C ALA A 53 -9.56 -4.01 -13.68
N ILE A 54 -9.64 -4.91 -12.71
CA ILE A 54 -8.54 -5.80 -12.33
C ILE A 54 -8.89 -7.21 -12.79
N ILE A 55 -7.94 -7.84 -13.46
CA ILE A 55 -8.05 -9.22 -13.94
C ILE A 55 -7.25 -10.08 -12.98
N ASP A 56 -7.91 -11.03 -12.33
CA ASP A 56 -7.20 -11.97 -11.47
C ASP A 56 -6.49 -13.06 -12.29
N ALA A 57 -5.67 -13.89 -11.62
CA ALA A 57 -4.94 -14.97 -12.26
C ALA A 57 -5.84 -16.03 -12.94
N ASN A 58 -7.13 -16.07 -12.58
CA ASN A 58 -8.13 -16.95 -13.19
C ASN A 58 -8.85 -16.29 -14.38
N GLY A 59 -8.48 -15.06 -14.74
CA GLY A 59 -9.10 -14.30 -15.83
C GLY A 59 -10.41 -13.60 -15.44
N SER A 60 -10.79 -13.60 -14.17
CA SER A 60 -12.01 -12.92 -13.72
C SER A 60 -11.78 -11.42 -13.64
N ILE A 61 -12.68 -10.66 -14.25
CA ILE A 61 -12.63 -9.20 -14.26
C ILE A 61 -13.50 -8.67 -13.12
N THR A 62 -12.89 -7.91 -12.22
CA THR A 62 -13.60 -7.21 -11.14
C THR A 62 -13.33 -5.71 -11.23
N LEU A 63 -14.37 -4.89 -11.05
CA LEU A 63 -14.25 -3.43 -11.01
C LEU A 63 -14.06 -2.95 -9.57
N PHE A 64 -13.01 -2.17 -9.33
CA PHE A 64 -12.74 -1.53 -8.04
C PHE A 64 -12.65 -0.02 -8.19
N GLN A 65 -13.06 0.75 -7.19
CA GLN A 65 -12.79 2.19 -7.17
C GLN A 65 -11.31 2.43 -6.90
N ARG A 66 -10.73 3.44 -7.54
CA ARG A 66 -9.34 3.87 -7.29
C ARG A 66 -9.27 5.17 -6.53
N ILE A 67 -8.30 5.23 -5.63
CA ILE A 67 -7.98 6.40 -4.83
C ILE A 67 -6.46 6.60 -4.84
N LEU A 68 -6.00 7.84 -5.02
CA LEU A 68 -4.63 8.23 -4.77
C LEU A 68 -4.45 8.48 -3.28
N VAL A 69 -3.45 7.87 -2.66
CA VAL A 69 -3.09 8.08 -1.26
C VAL A 69 -1.61 8.33 -1.15
N GLN A 70 -1.19 8.89 -0.02
CA GLN A 70 0.21 8.91 0.36
C GLN A 70 0.48 7.80 1.36
N VAL A 71 1.58 7.08 1.15
CA VAL A 71 2.02 5.98 1.98
C VAL A 71 3.40 6.27 2.55
N GLN A 72 3.58 5.95 3.83
CA GLN A 72 4.87 6.01 4.47
C GLN A 72 5.18 4.67 5.14
N LEU A 73 6.38 4.16 4.85
CA LEU A 73 6.94 3.02 5.55
C LEU A 73 7.44 3.49 6.89
N VAL A 74 7.08 2.75 7.93
CA VAL A 74 7.43 3.07 9.31
C VAL A 74 8.00 1.85 10.00
N ARG A 75 8.82 2.08 11.02
CA ARG A 75 9.26 1.05 11.95
C ARG A 75 8.12 0.63 12.88
N ASP A 76 8.39 -0.34 13.74
CA ASP A 76 7.47 -0.85 14.76
C ASP A 76 7.03 0.22 15.78
N ASP A 77 7.87 1.23 16.02
CA ASP A 77 7.59 2.41 16.85
C ASP A 77 6.89 3.56 16.10
N ASN A 78 6.42 3.33 14.88
CA ASN A 78 5.86 4.32 13.94
C ASN A 78 6.84 5.41 13.48
N THR A 79 8.14 5.32 13.77
CA THR A 79 9.10 6.29 13.23
C THR A 79 9.22 6.11 11.71
N PRO A 80 9.30 7.22 10.94
CA PRO A 80 9.50 7.15 9.50
C PRO A 80 10.73 6.34 9.10
N TRP A 81 10.52 5.47 8.11
CA TRP A 81 11.57 4.75 7.41
C TRP A 81 11.70 5.18 5.94
N SER A 82 10.62 5.68 5.34
CA SER A 82 10.63 6.34 4.03
C SER A 82 10.05 7.75 4.11
N ASP A 83 10.25 8.53 3.05
CA ASP A 83 9.39 9.70 2.77
C ASP A 83 7.96 9.24 2.42
N TRP A 84 7.05 10.19 2.31
CA TRP A 84 5.71 9.94 1.78
C TRP A 84 5.78 9.67 0.28
N ILE A 85 5.15 8.58 -0.14
CA ILE A 85 5.12 8.11 -1.53
C ILE A 85 3.68 8.18 -2.01
N ASP A 86 3.45 8.81 -3.14
CA ASP A 86 2.13 8.79 -3.78
C ASP A 86 1.87 7.40 -4.37
N GLU A 87 0.74 6.80 -4.02
CA GLU A 87 0.38 5.47 -4.47
C GLU A 87 -1.09 5.38 -4.84
N THR A 88 -1.37 4.78 -6.00
CA THR A 88 -2.73 4.48 -6.40
C THR A 88 -3.18 3.18 -5.76
N ALA A 89 -4.27 3.23 -5.00
CA ALA A 89 -4.87 2.06 -4.38
C ALA A 89 -6.24 1.73 -4.96
N ILE A 90 -6.58 0.44 -5.00
CA ILE A 90 -7.96 0.00 -5.15
C ILE A 90 -8.67 -0.05 -3.80
N VAL A 91 -9.95 0.29 -3.79
CA VAL A 91 -10.82 0.16 -2.63
C VAL A 91 -11.76 -1.02 -2.85
N ARG A 92 -11.73 -1.98 -1.92
CA ARG A 92 -12.55 -3.20 -1.97
C ARG A 92 -13.23 -3.48 -0.64
N GLN A 93 -14.31 -4.26 -0.68
CA GLN A 93 -14.93 -4.73 0.56
C GLN A 93 -13.99 -5.73 1.26
N PRO A 94 -13.85 -5.64 2.60
CA PRO A 94 -13.15 -6.67 3.36
C PRO A 94 -13.91 -7.99 3.24
N SER A 95 -13.17 -9.10 3.11
CA SER A 95 -13.71 -10.45 3.01
C SER A 95 -12.78 -11.42 3.73
N PRO A 96 -13.30 -12.52 4.32
CA PRO A 96 -12.45 -13.55 4.91
C PRO A 96 -11.38 -14.02 3.93
N ASN A 97 -10.15 -14.18 4.43
CA ASN A 97 -8.97 -14.65 3.67
C ASN A 97 -8.48 -13.72 2.55
N VAL A 98 -9.02 -12.50 2.43
CA VAL A 98 -8.45 -11.48 1.55
C VAL A 98 -7.38 -10.71 2.31
N ILE A 99 -6.14 -10.82 1.85
CA ILE A 99 -4.99 -10.07 2.40
C ILE A 99 -4.78 -8.81 1.55
N ARG A 100 -4.30 -7.74 2.17
CA ARG A 100 -3.92 -6.52 1.46
C ARG A 100 -2.66 -6.71 0.63
N LEU A 101 -2.69 -6.15 -0.58
CA LEU A 101 -1.56 -6.04 -1.49
C LEU A 101 -0.78 -4.75 -1.18
N SER A 102 0.55 -4.80 -1.27
CA SER A 102 1.44 -3.68 -0.93
C SER A 102 1.66 -2.66 -2.05
N GLY A 103 1.16 -2.93 -3.26
CA GLY A 103 1.34 -2.06 -4.43
C GLY A 103 2.76 -2.01 -5.00
N ALA A 104 2.91 -1.33 -6.14
CA ALA A 104 4.14 -1.29 -6.92
C ALA A 104 5.15 -0.23 -6.43
N GLU A 105 4.68 0.95 -6.05
CA GLU A 105 5.55 2.11 -5.79
C GLU A 105 6.42 1.90 -4.55
N ILE A 106 5.89 1.21 -3.52
CA ILE A 106 6.66 0.78 -2.35
C ILE A 106 7.85 -0.12 -2.76
N ARG A 107 7.72 -0.90 -3.84
CA ARG A 107 8.77 -1.81 -4.35
C ARG A 107 9.86 -1.07 -5.10
N GLU A 108 9.60 0.15 -5.57
CA GLU A 108 10.64 0.98 -6.19
C GLU A 108 11.52 1.66 -5.14
N VAL A 109 11.01 1.83 -3.91
CA VAL A 109 11.73 2.48 -2.80
C VAL A 109 12.46 1.49 -1.91
N LEU A 110 12.02 0.23 -1.87
CA LEU A 110 12.62 -0.82 -1.05
C LEU A 110 13.11 -2.01 -1.88
N TYR A 111 14.29 -2.49 -1.52
CA TYR A 111 14.80 -3.78 -1.95
C TYR A 111 14.32 -4.86 -0.98
N PHE A 112 13.71 -5.92 -1.54
CA PHE A 112 13.25 -7.09 -0.82
C PHE A 112 14.16 -8.29 -1.13
N GLY A 113 14.48 -9.07 -0.11
CA GLY A 113 15.25 -10.29 -0.21
C GLY A 113 14.57 -11.42 0.54
N THR A 114 14.37 -12.55 -0.13
CA THR A 114 13.96 -13.81 0.50
C THR A 114 14.77 -14.95 -0.12
N ALA A 115 15.12 -15.95 0.69
CA ALA A 115 15.83 -17.14 0.25
C ALA A 115 14.91 -18.37 0.42
N PRO A 116 14.96 -19.37 -0.49
CA PRO A 116 14.19 -20.60 -0.34
C PRO A 116 14.43 -21.26 1.02
N GLY A 117 13.37 -21.57 1.76
CA GLY A 117 13.43 -22.15 3.09
C GLY A 117 13.65 -21.17 4.24
N ASN A 118 13.72 -19.86 3.96
CA ASN A 118 13.81 -18.82 4.98
C ASN A 118 12.44 -18.16 5.20
N HIS A 119 11.97 -18.11 6.44
CA HIS A 119 10.69 -17.49 6.82
C HIS A 119 10.82 -15.98 7.09
N LEU A 120 11.96 -15.38 6.74
CA LEU A 120 12.27 -13.97 6.96
C LEU A 120 12.24 -13.20 5.63
N LEU A 121 11.65 -12.01 5.67
CA LEU A 121 11.70 -11.03 4.59
C LEU A 121 12.72 -9.95 4.97
N ALA A 122 13.84 -9.90 4.26
CA ALA A 122 14.83 -8.84 4.43
C ALA A 122 14.41 -7.62 3.60
N VAL A 123 14.47 -6.43 4.21
CA VAL A 123 14.07 -5.17 3.58
C VAL A 123 15.17 -4.14 3.77
N SER A 124 15.57 -3.46 2.68
CA SER A 124 16.54 -2.37 2.74
C SER A 124 16.21 -1.25 1.76
N SER A 125 16.51 -0.01 2.13
CA SER A 125 16.44 1.14 1.22
C SER A 125 17.61 1.19 0.22
N THR A 126 18.62 0.33 0.37
CA THR A 126 19.75 0.25 -0.56
C THR A 126 20.09 -1.19 -0.92
N LYS A 127 20.59 -1.42 -2.14
CA LYS A 127 21.04 -2.76 -2.56
C LYS A 127 22.15 -3.32 -1.67
N GLY A 128 23.11 -2.48 -1.28
CA GLY A 128 24.22 -2.88 -0.40
C GLY A 128 23.75 -3.26 1.01
N GLY A 129 22.74 -2.57 1.54
CA GLY A 129 22.13 -2.92 2.83
C GLY A 129 21.43 -4.28 2.78
N LEU A 130 20.81 -4.65 1.66
CA LEU A 130 20.22 -5.99 1.50
C LEU A 130 21.29 -7.09 1.59
N THR A 131 22.49 -6.87 1.02
CA THR A 131 23.61 -7.82 1.09
C THR A 131 24.11 -8.03 2.52
N SER A 132 23.91 -7.07 3.42
CA SER A 132 24.29 -7.20 4.83
C SER A 132 23.25 -7.93 5.70
N LEU A 133 22.07 -8.21 5.14
CA LEU A 133 20.93 -8.85 5.83
C LEU A 133 20.69 -10.30 5.38
N LEU A 134 21.38 -10.75 4.33
CA LEU A 134 21.32 -12.11 3.75
C LEU A 134 22.62 -12.87 4.06
#